data_AF-A0A0J6RSX8-F1
#
_entry.id   AF-A0A0J6RSX8-F1
#
_cell.length_a   1.000
_cell.length_b   1.000
_cell.length_c   1.000
_cell.angle_alpha   90.00
_cell.angle_beta   90.00
_cell.angle_gamma   90.00
#
_symmetry.space_group_name_H-M   'P 1'
#
loop_
_entity.id
_entity.type
_entity.pdbx_description
1 polymer ?
#
loop_
_entity_poly.entity_id
_entity_poly.type
_entity_poly.pdbx_seq_one_letter_code
_entity_poly.pdbx_strand_id
1 'polypeptide(L)'
;MSWQLWALVSAVFTAATAVLARAGSAGAESDAAAFMRSVVILLALGAICLATGQWQALRNLTGRNLGLLGLSGLATAGSWACYFRALKTGGAAQVATLNKLSIVLVAVLGTTLLGERLSGVNWLGIGFVTLGAYLLTHRG
;
A
#
# COMPACT_ATOMS: atom_id res chain seq x y z
N MET A 1 22.65 7.31 3.06
CA MET A 1 21.37 7.73 3.69
C MET A 1 20.59 6.48 4.05
N SER A 2 20.10 6.36 5.28
CA SER A 2 19.45 5.14 5.76
C SER A 2 18.07 4.94 5.12
N TRP A 3 17.75 3.70 4.77
CA TRP A 3 16.43 3.28 4.29
C TRP A 3 15.29 3.68 5.24
N GLN A 4 15.62 3.87 6.52
CA GLN A 4 14.72 4.33 7.58
C GLN A 4 14.15 5.72 7.29
N LEU A 5 14.97 6.66 6.78
CA LEU A 5 14.51 8.02 6.46
C LEU A 5 13.48 7.98 5.31
N TRP A 6 13.76 7.21 4.26
CA TRP A 6 12.83 7.00 3.15
C TRP A 6 11.53 6.32 3.59
N ALA A 7 11.62 5.34 4.50
CA ALA A 7 10.46 4.68 5.08
C ALA A 7 9.60 5.65 5.92
N LEU A 8 10.23 6.54 6.68
CA LEU A 8 9.53 7.53 7.51
C LEU A 8 8.81 8.56 6.66
N VAL A 9 9.45 9.06 5.60
CA VAL A 9 8.82 9.95 4.61
C VAL A 9 7.66 9.23 3.91
N SER A 10 7.83 7.96 3.51
CA SER A 10 6.77 7.13 2.92
C SER A 10 5.57 6.95 3.87
N ALA A 11 5.83 6.80 5.17
CA ALA A 11 4.76 6.69 6.18
C ALA A 11 3.91 7.97 6.26
N VAL A 12 4.52 9.15 6.18
CA VAL A 12 3.80 10.44 6.15
C VAL A 12 2.90 10.53 4.91
N PHE A 13 3.43 10.22 3.72
CA PHE A 13 2.63 10.21 2.48
C PHE A 13 1.49 9.20 2.51
N THR A 14 1.71 8.05 3.15
CA THR A 14 0.69 7.00 3.32
C THR A 14 -0.43 7.48 4.26
N ALA A 15 -0.08 8.14 5.36
CA ALA A 15 -1.05 8.72 6.29
C ALA A 15 -1.88 9.83 5.61
N ALA A 16 -1.22 10.77 4.93
CA ALA A 16 -1.90 11.83 4.17
C ALA A 16 -2.82 11.26 3.08
N THR A 17 -2.36 10.23 2.37
CA THR A 17 -3.14 9.46 1.40
C THR A 17 -4.43 8.93 2.02
N ALA A 18 -4.37 8.29 3.20
CA ALA A 18 -5.53 7.68 3.83
C ALA A 18 -6.57 8.73 4.25
N VAL A 19 -6.11 9.86 4.79
CA VAL A 19 -6.98 10.97 5.19
C VAL A 19 -7.66 11.61 3.97
N LEU A 20 -6.88 11.96 2.93
CA LEU A 20 -7.41 12.54 1.69
C LEU A 20 -8.35 11.57 0.95
N ALA A 21 -8.02 10.28 0.93
CA ALA A 21 -8.84 9.24 0.33
C ALA A 21 -10.22 9.15 1.01
N ARG A 22 -10.27 9.22 2.35
CA ARG A 22 -11.55 9.24 3.06
C ARG A 22 -12.32 10.52 2.82
N ALA A 23 -11.66 11.67 2.92
CA ALA A 23 -12.30 12.96 2.69
C ALA A 23 -12.89 13.06 1.27
N GLY A 24 -12.16 12.58 0.26
CA GLY A 24 -12.60 12.58 -1.14
C GLY A 24 -13.64 11.50 -1.49
N SER A 25 -13.71 10.39 -0.75
CA SER A 25 -14.69 9.31 -0.99
C SER A 25 -16.01 9.48 -0.23
N ALA A 26 -16.14 10.54 0.58
CA ALA A 26 -17.34 10.84 1.37
C ALA A 26 -18.59 11.17 0.53
N GLY A 27 -18.45 11.40 -0.79
CA GLY A 27 -19.58 11.68 -1.68
C GLY A 27 -19.47 11.08 -3.09
N ALA A 28 -18.46 10.27 -3.38
CA ALA A 28 -18.20 9.72 -4.71
C ALA A 28 -18.37 8.19 -4.79
N GLU A 29 -18.77 7.71 -5.97
CA GLU A 29 -18.62 6.31 -6.37
C GLU A 29 -17.19 5.83 -6.10
N SER A 30 -17.06 4.70 -5.39
CA SER A 30 -15.80 4.21 -4.80
C SER A 30 -14.71 4.02 -5.87
N ASP A 31 -15.15 3.56 -7.04
CA ASP A 31 -14.28 3.17 -8.13
C ASP A 31 -13.84 4.40 -8.95
N ALA A 32 -14.66 5.45 -9.00
CA ALA A 32 -14.32 6.71 -9.66
C ALA A 32 -13.23 7.48 -8.91
N ALA A 33 -13.28 7.50 -7.57
CA ALA A 33 -12.23 8.10 -6.73
C ALA A 33 -10.89 7.36 -6.88
N ALA A 34 -10.92 6.02 -6.92
CA ALA A 34 -9.75 5.19 -7.17
C ALA A 34 -9.17 5.43 -8.58
N PHE A 35 -10.03 5.53 -9.59
CA PHE A 35 -9.62 5.81 -10.97
C PHE A 35 -8.92 7.17 -11.10
N MET A 36 -9.51 8.23 -10.57
CA MET A 36 -8.91 9.57 -10.60
C MET A 36 -7.54 9.58 -9.89
N ARG A 37 -7.44 8.87 -8.77
CA ARG A 37 -6.16 8.68 -8.07
C ARG A 37 -5.12 7.98 -8.95
N SER A 38 -5.50 6.93 -9.68
CA SER A 38 -4.60 6.23 -10.61
C SER A 38 -4.10 7.15 -11.72
N VAL A 39 -4.97 8.01 -12.27
CA VAL A 39 -4.59 8.97 -13.32
C VAL A 39 -3.55 9.96 -12.78
N VAL A 40 -3.77 10.53 -11.59
CA VAL A 40 -2.80 11.44 -10.96
C VAL A 40 -1.45 10.75 -10.72
N ILE A 41 -1.47 9.49 -10.24
CA ILE A 41 -0.26 8.70 -10.02
C ILE A 41 0.46 8.42 -11.35
N LEU A 42 -0.28 8.05 -12.40
CA LEU A 42 0.28 7.80 -13.72
C LEU A 42 0.99 9.05 -14.28
N LEU A 43 0.37 10.22 -14.16
CA LEU A 43 0.95 11.49 -14.59
C LEU A 43 2.21 11.84 -13.77
N ALA A 44 2.15 11.68 -12.45
CA ALA A 44 3.30 11.95 -11.57
C ALA A 44 4.48 10.99 -11.87
N LEU A 45 4.22 9.70 -11.99
CA LEU A 45 5.25 8.70 -12.33
C LEU A 45 5.80 8.93 -13.76
N GLY A 46 4.95 9.31 -14.70
CA GLY A 46 5.35 9.69 -16.05
C GLY A 46 6.29 10.89 -16.05
N ALA A 47 5.95 11.95 -15.32
CA ALA A 47 6.80 13.13 -15.15
C ALA A 47 8.16 12.79 -14.52
N ILE A 48 8.18 11.92 -13.50
CA ILE A 48 9.41 11.45 -12.87
C ILE A 48 10.25 10.63 -13.87
N CYS A 49 9.66 9.70 -14.63
CA CYS A 49 10.38 8.90 -15.62
C CYS A 49 10.99 9.77 -16.72
N LEU A 50 10.27 10.80 -17.16
CA LEU A 50 10.75 11.78 -18.13
C LEU A 50 11.91 12.61 -17.56
N ALA A 51 11.76 13.14 -16.35
CA ALA A 51 12.78 13.95 -15.69
C ALA A 51 14.06 13.17 -15.33
N THR A 52 13.94 11.87 -15.03
CA THR A 52 15.06 11.00 -14.66
C THR A 52 15.69 10.25 -15.85
N GLY A 53 15.15 10.41 -17.07
CA GLY A 53 15.64 9.72 -18.27
C GLY A 53 15.43 8.20 -18.25
N GLN A 54 14.64 7.67 -17.30
CA GLN A 54 14.39 6.22 -17.15
C GLN A 54 13.44 5.65 -18.21
N TRP A 55 13.03 6.45 -19.18
CA TRP A 55 12.17 6.02 -20.28
C TRP A 55 12.78 4.87 -21.11
N GLN A 56 14.11 4.80 -21.23
CA GLN A 56 14.80 3.66 -21.85
C GLN A 56 14.73 2.38 -21.00
N ALA A 57 14.67 2.48 -19.67
CA ALA A 57 14.57 1.31 -18.80
C ALA A 57 13.24 0.57 -18.99
N LEU A 58 12.17 1.29 -19.33
CA LEU A 58 10.88 0.71 -19.73
C LEU A 58 10.99 -0.15 -20.99
N ARG A 59 11.85 0.21 -21.95
CA ARG A 59 12.09 -0.59 -23.17
C ARG A 59 12.92 -1.85 -22.92
N ASN A 60 13.68 -1.89 -21.83
CA ASN A 60 14.47 -3.06 -21.42
C ASN A 60 13.65 -4.07 -20.59
N LEU A 61 12.36 -3.81 -20.33
CA LEU A 61 11.51 -4.76 -19.62
C LEU A 61 11.22 -5.98 -20.50
N THR A 62 11.62 -7.15 -20.03
CA THR A 62 11.33 -8.43 -20.68
C THR A 62 9.83 -8.77 -20.59
N GLY A 63 9.29 -9.58 -21.51
CA GLY A 63 7.87 -9.99 -21.50
C GLY A 63 7.41 -10.64 -20.18
N ARG A 64 8.31 -11.37 -19.50
CA ARG A 64 8.06 -11.92 -18.15
C ARG A 64 7.87 -10.82 -17.09
N ASN A 65 8.68 -9.76 -17.14
CA ASN A 65 8.56 -8.63 -16.22
C ASN A 65 7.23 -7.90 -16.46
N LEU A 66 6.84 -7.70 -17.72
CA LEU A 66 5.54 -7.11 -18.05
C LEU A 66 4.37 -7.96 -17.53
N GLY A 67 4.44 -9.28 -17.67
CA GLY A 67 3.42 -10.18 -17.11
C GLY A 67 3.31 -10.08 -15.58
N LEU A 68 4.44 -10.11 -14.87
CA LEU A 68 4.46 -9.99 -13.40
C LEU A 68 4.02 -8.59 -12.93
N LEU A 69 4.45 -7.53 -13.60
CA LEU A 69 4.04 -6.15 -13.30
C LEU A 69 2.55 -5.93 -13.60
N GLY A 70 2.03 -6.52 -14.68
CA GLY A 70 0.61 -6.50 -15.00
C GLY A 70 -0.23 -7.20 -13.93
N LEU A 71 0.16 -8.40 -13.51
CA LEU A 71 -0.47 -9.13 -12.40
C LEU A 71 -0.42 -8.35 -11.09
N SER A 72 0.73 -7.73 -10.78
CA SER A 72 0.89 -6.85 -9.61
C SER A 72 -0.03 -5.62 -9.68
N GLY A 73 -0.16 -5.01 -10.85
CA GLY A 73 -1.08 -3.91 -11.10
C GLY A 73 -2.54 -4.30 -10.88
N LEU A 74 -2.95 -5.47 -11.38
CA LEU A 74 -4.29 -6.03 -11.15
C LEU A 74 -4.54 -6.33 -9.67
N ALA A 75 -3.56 -6.91 -8.97
CA ALA A 75 -3.64 -7.14 -7.53
C ALA A 75 -3.78 -5.81 -6.75
N THR A 76 -3.08 -4.77 -7.17
CA THR A 76 -3.18 -3.42 -6.58
C THR A 76 -4.56 -2.81 -6.83
N ALA A 77 -5.09 -2.92 -8.04
CA ALA A 77 -6.43 -2.44 -8.38
C ALA A 77 -7.51 -3.16 -7.56
N GLY A 78 -7.40 -4.49 -7.42
CA GLY A 78 -8.29 -5.28 -6.56
C GLY A 78 -8.20 -4.89 -5.09
N SER A 79 -7.00 -4.67 -4.58
CA SER A 79 -6.77 -4.18 -3.21
C SER A 79 -7.43 -2.82 -2.97
N TRP A 80 -7.31 -1.88 -3.92
CA TRP A 80 -7.96 -0.57 -3.81
C TRP A 80 -9.47 -0.68 -3.83
N ALA A 81 -10.06 -1.49 -4.71
CA ALA A 81 -11.50 -1.70 -4.74
C ALA A 81 -12.03 -2.19 -3.38
N CYS A 82 -11.35 -3.17 -2.77
CA CYS A 82 -11.68 -3.65 -1.42
C CYS A 82 -11.45 -2.58 -0.34
N TYR A 83 -10.34 -1.84 -0.39
CA TYR A 83 -9.98 -0.81 0.59
C TYR A 83 -10.97 0.35 0.59
N PHE A 84 -11.37 0.86 -0.59
CA PHE A 84 -12.33 1.94 -0.69
C PHE A 84 -13.74 1.50 -0.29
N ARG A 85 -14.14 0.26 -0.62
CA ARG A 85 -15.39 -0.32 -0.09
C ARG A 85 -15.37 -0.42 1.44
N ALA A 86 -14.24 -0.83 2.04
CA ALA A 86 -14.08 -0.86 3.49
C ALA A 86 -14.09 0.55 4.11
N LEU A 87 -13.53 1.56 3.43
CA LEU A 87 -13.61 2.96 3.88
C LEU A 87 -15.03 3.51 3.93
N LYS A 88 -15.93 3.03 3.07
CA LYS A 88 -17.36 3.43 3.10
C LYS A 88 -18.10 2.88 4.30
N THR A 89 -17.75 1.68 4.79
CA THR A 89 -18.45 1.00 5.90
C THR A 89 -17.79 1.20 7.26
N GLY A 90 -16.45 1.34 7.33
CA GLY A 90 -15.68 1.54 8.56
C GLY A 90 -15.18 2.97 8.76
N GLY A 91 -14.50 3.27 9.87
CA GLY A 91 -13.77 4.54 10.11
C GLY A 91 -12.38 4.56 9.43
N ALA A 92 -11.85 5.74 9.02
CA ALA A 92 -10.53 5.83 8.35
C ALA A 92 -9.43 5.17 9.20
N ALA A 93 -9.43 5.50 10.50
CA ALA A 93 -8.48 4.96 11.45
C ALA A 93 -8.58 3.44 11.55
N GLN A 94 -9.79 2.87 11.59
CA GLN A 94 -10.01 1.43 11.68
C GLN A 94 -9.57 0.71 10.40
N VAL A 95 -9.92 1.22 9.22
CA VAL A 95 -9.56 0.62 7.93
C VAL A 95 -8.06 0.75 7.66
N ALA A 96 -7.44 1.88 8.00
CA ALA A 96 -5.99 2.06 7.92
C ALA A 96 -5.24 1.10 8.85
N THR A 97 -5.80 0.86 10.04
CA THR A 97 -5.26 -0.07 11.03
C THR A 97 -5.36 -1.52 10.55
N LEU A 98 -6.52 -1.92 10.03
CA LEU A 98 -6.73 -3.25 9.45
C LEU A 98 -5.81 -3.47 8.25
N ASN A 99 -5.63 -2.45 7.39
CA ASN A 99 -4.70 -2.52 6.27
C ASN A 99 -3.24 -2.72 6.73
N LYS A 100 -2.85 -2.20 7.91
CA LYS A 100 -1.52 -2.43 8.48
C LYS A 100 -1.31 -3.87 8.99
N LEU A 101 -2.37 -4.67 9.18
CA LEU A 101 -2.22 -6.12 9.39
C LEU A 101 -1.60 -6.82 8.16
N SER A 102 -1.58 -6.17 6.99
CA SER A 102 -0.81 -6.66 5.84
C SER A 102 0.68 -6.85 6.18
N ILE A 103 1.23 -6.15 7.17
CA ILE A 103 2.61 -6.37 7.66
C ILE A 103 2.77 -7.79 8.22
N VAL A 104 1.75 -8.30 8.92
CA VAL A 104 1.73 -9.67 9.44
C VAL A 104 1.69 -10.67 8.28
N LEU A 105 0.81 -10.44 7.30
CA LEU A 105 0.71 -11.26 6.10
C LEU A 105 2.02 -11.27 5.30
N VAL A 106 2.66 -10.10 5.12
CA VAL A 106 3.96 -9.99 4.44
C VAL A 106 5.05 -10.72 5.23
N ALA A 107 5.06 -10.64 6.56
CA ALA A 107 6.02 -11.39 7.37
C ALA A 107 5.83 -12.91 7.26
N VAL A 108 4.57 -13.38 7.26
CA VAL A 108 4.24 -14.80 7.08
C VAL A 108 4.58 -15.27 5.67
N LEU A 109 4.20 -14.52 4.63
CA LEU A 109 4.50 -14.86 3.24
C LEU A 109 6.01 -14.74 2.94
N GLY A 110 6.70 -13.74 3.49
CA GLY A 110 8.15 -13.56 3.36
C GLY A 110 8.93 -14.71 4.01
N THR A 111 8.52 -15.16 5.19
CA THR A 111 9.15 -16.31 5.87
C THR A 111 8.86 -17.64 5.17
N THR A 112 7.63 -17.85 4.66
CA THR A 112 7.20 -19.13 4.07
C THR A 112 7.53 -19.27 2.57
N LEU A 113 7.37 -18.20 1.78
CA LEU A 113 7.56 -18.24 0.32
C LEU A 113 8.93 -17.69 -0.12
N LEU A 114 9.44 -16.63 0.53
CA LEU A 114 10.74 -16.03 0.19
C LEU A 114 11.90 -16.59 1.03
N GLY A 115 11.61 -17.36 2.08
CA GLY A 115 12.64 -17.93 2.96
C GLY A 115 13.35 -16.90 3.85
N GLU A 116 12.76 -15.72 4.05
CA GLU A 116 13.33 -14.69 4.90
C GLU A 116 13.40 -15.16 6.36
N ARG A 117 14.56 -15.03 7.00
CA ARG A 117 14.74 -15.39 8.42
C ARG A 117 14.47 -14.18 9.30
N LEU A 118 13.24 -14.07 9.80
CA LEU A 118 12.89 -13.09 10.82
C LEU A 118 13.41 -13.53 12.19
N SER A 119 14.04 -12.61 12.91
CA SER A 119 14.51 -12.85 14.29
C SER A 119 13.32 -12.94 15.26
N GLY A 120 13.53 -13.54 16.44
CA GLY A 120 12.51 -13.58 17.49
C GLY A 120 12.03 -12.19 17.94
N VAL A 121 12.91 -11.18 17.87
CA VAL A 121 12.57 -9.77 18.16
C VAL A 121 11.62 -9.20 17.09
N ASN A 122 11.82 -9.54 15.82
CA ASN A 122 10.93 -9.11 14.74
C ASN A 122 9.52 -9.72 14.92
N TRP A 123 9.44 -10.98 15.33
CA TRP A 123 8.16 -11.64 15.65
C TRP A 123 7.44 -10.97 16.83
N LEU A 124 8.16 -10.59 17.88
CA LEU A 124 7.59 -9.81 18.99
C LEU A 124 7.07 -8.45 18.52
N GLY A 125 7.82 -7.75 17.66
CA GLY A 125 7.38 -6.48 17.07
C GLY A 125 6.09 -6.64 16.25
N ILE A 126 5.98 -7.70 15.44
CA ILE A 126 4.76 -8.02 14.69
C ILE A 126 3.59 -8.31 15.64
N GLY A 127 3.85 -9.03 16.74
CA GLY A 127 2.86 -9.26 17.81
C GLY A 127 2.33 -7.96 18.40
N PHE A 128 3.21 -7.01 18.74
CA PHE A 128 2.81 -5.69 19.25
C PHE A 128 2.03 -4.86 18.23
N VAL A 129 2.42 -4.88 16.95
CA VAL A 129 1.65 -4.19 15.89
C VAL A 129 0.26 -4.80 15.75
N THR A 130 0.13 -6.12 15.85
CA THR A 130 -1.15 -6.84 15.78
C THR A 130 -2.03 -6.51 16.98
N LEU A 131 -1.46 -6.51 18.19
CA LEU A 131 -2.17 -6.13 19.43
C LEU A 131 -2.62 -4.66 19.39
N GLY A 132 -1.74 -3.74 18.98
CA GLY A 132 -2.07 -2.34 18.81
C GLY A 132 -3.18 -2.13 17.77
N ALA A 133 -3.13 -2.90 16.67
CA ALA A 133 -4.17 -2.87 15.65
C ALA A 133 -5.53 -3.36 16.19
N TYR A 134 -5.53 -4.47 16.93
CA TYR A 134 -6.73 -5.02 17.58
C TYR A 134 -7.36 -4.00 18.53
N LEU A 135 -6.57 -3.39 19.41
CA LEU A 135 -7.03 -2.38 20.37
C LEU A 135 -7.65 -1.15 19.70
N LEU A 136 -7.04 -0.67 18.60
CA LEU A 136 -7.57 0.46 17.83
C LEU A 136 -8.89 0.13 17.09
N THR A 137 -9.09 -1.15 16.74
CA THR A 137 -10.34 -1.61 16.12
C THR A 137 -11.43 -1.97 17.12
N HIS A 138 -11.07 -2.31 18.36
CA HIS A 138 -12.01 -2.63 19.42
C HIS A 138 -12.70 -1.34 19.88
N ARG A 139 -13.94 -1.12 19.40
CA ARG A 139 -14.81 -0.08 19.94
C ARG A 139 -15.23 -0.50 21.36
N GLY A 140 -14.75 0.24 22.35
CA GLY A 140 -15.47 0.41 23.61
C GLY A 140 -16.58 1.43 23.42
#